data_AF-A0A6G6W222-F1
#
_entry.id   AF-A0A6G6W222-F1
#
_cell.length_a   1.000
_cell.length_b   1.000
_cell.length_c   1.000
_cell.angle_alpha   90.00
_cell.angle_beta   90.00
_cell.angle_gamma   90.00
#
_symmetry.space_group_name_H-M   'P 1'
#
loop_
_entity.id
_entity.type
_entity.pdbx_description
1 polymer ?
#
loop_
_entity_poly.entity_id
_entity_poly.type
_entity_poly.pdbx_seq_one_letter_code
_entity_poly.pdbx_strand_id
1 'polypeptide(L)'
;MDDATRAELAQLRRRAFGPDPDIADDPAAVDRLVALESLVLSEHAAAFAARHPPARATAGPGERAPQDRARDPGDEDFGGEVFSTHIAALPYEDERMPSPAAPDVAADPVAPASRRWSWHRHDGSGIALTAAVAAALIGGINGVVPTPASEAGVIEETTREAYSFVRDQDAKTLIEVPLDGGFDEGPQLPADEVPVFPSSGTVEWAKPLGQYYGWNLWIAGAKGAFRDEQCILVIRGEEAKGRCVVAALRPQSALIVSLPYTVIDPAKRPEGLVPGMRIGFWWTGDPIVRILLGVVPADR
;
A
#
# COMPACT_ATOMS: atom_id res chain seq x y z
N MET A 1 2.46 -0.25 21.31
CA MET A 1 1.71 0.96 21.66
C MET A 1 0.88 0.70 22.89
N ASP A 2 0.96 1.58 23.89
CA ASP A 2 0.14 1.47 25.10
C ASP A 2 -1.34 1.79 24.84
N ASP A 3 -2.21 1.52 25.82
CA ASP A 3 -3.66 1.73 25.68
C ASP A 3 -4.02 3.23 25.56
N ALA A 4 -3.26 4.10 26.24
CA ALA A 4 -3.47 5.54 26.19
C ALA A 4 -3.23 6.11 24.79
N THR A 5 -2.13 5.72 24.15
CA THR A 5 -1.79 6.14 22.78
C THR A 5 -2.80 5.59 21.77
N ARG A 6 -3.28 4.35 21.95
CA ARG A 6 -4.36 3.79 21.12
C ARG A 6 -5.67 4.55 21.27
N ALA A 7 -6.02 4.95 22.49
CA ALA A 7 -7.22 5.75 22.75
C ALA A 7 -7.12 7.16 22.12
N GLU A 8 -5.94 7.79 22.19
CA GLU A 8 -5.66 9.07 21.54
C GLU A 8 -5.82 8.96 20.02
N LEU A 9 -5.21 7.96 19.38
CA LEU A 9 -5.36 7.73 17.94
C LEU A 9 -6.83 7.53 17.55
N ALA A 10 -7.58 6.72 18.31
CA ALA A 10 -9.00 6.51 18.05
C ALA A 10 -9.81 7.81 18.17
N GLN A 11 -9.49 8.67 19.14
CA GLN A 11 -10.12 9.99 19.27
C GLN A 11 -9.79 10.89 18.09
N LEU A 12 -8.52 10.97 17.67
CA LEU A 12 -8.11 11.77 16.52
C LEU A 12 -8.74 11.28 15.23
N ARG A 13 -8.87 9.96 15.02
CA ARG A 13 -9.60 9.38 13.89
C ARG A 13 -11.09 9.76 13.91
N ARG A 14 -11.74 9.77 15.09
CA ARG A 14 -13.13 10.24 15.21
C ARG A 14 -13.26 11.73 14.88
N ARG A 15 -12.33 12.57 15.35
CA ARG A 15 -12.30 14.00 14.98
C ARG A 15 -12.01 14.22 13.48
N ALA A 16 -11.30 13.30 12.84
CA ALA A 16 -10.93 13.39 11.43
C ALA A 16 -11.98 12.83 10.46
N PHE A 17 -12.67 11.75 10.83
CA PHE A 17 -13.53 10.95 9.93
C PHE A 17 -14.90 10.62 10.55
N GLY A 18 -15.21 11.18 11.72
CA GLY A 18 -16.51 11.01 12.37
C GLY A 18 -17.61 11.84 11.71
N PRO A 19 -18.85 11.75 12.23
CA PRO A 19 -20.01 12.47 11.68
C PRO A 19 -19.85 14.00 11.73
N ASP A 20 -19.13 14.52 12.72
CA ASP A 20 -18.85 15.95 12.90
C ASP A 20 -17.33 16.18 12.92
N PRO A 21 -16.66 16.16 11.75
CA PRO A 21 -15.20 16.26 11.71
C PRO A 21 -14.74 17.69 12.02
N ASP A 22 -14.01 17.88 13.11
CA ASP A 22 -13.52 19.18 13.61
C ASP A 22 -11.99 19.32 13.58
N ILE A 23 -11.26 18.24 13.23
CA ILE A 23 -9.79 18.24 13.30
C ILE A 23 -9.14 19.24 12.33
N ALA A 24 -9.88 19.75 11.34
CA ALA A 24 -9.37 20.66 10.33
C ALA A 24 -8.93 22.01 10.90
N ASP A 25 -9.54 22.43 12.00
CA ASP A 25 -9.22 23.69 12.68
C ASP A 25 -8.06 23.55 13.68
N ASP A 26 -7.47 22.35 13.80
CA ASP A 26 -6.43 21.99 14.76
C ASP A 26 -5.24 21.32 14.04
N PRO A 27 -4.31 22.11 13.45
CA PRO A 27 -3.18 21.55 12.70
C PRO A 27 -2.26 20.68 13.57
N ALA A 28 -2.15 20.99 14.86
CA ALA A 28 -1.38 20.18 15.80
C ALA A 28 -2.00 18.79 15.99
N ALA A 29 -3.33 18.69 16.07
CA ALA A 29 -4.01 17.39 16.11
C ALA A 29 -3.85 16.59 14.82
N VAL A 30 -3.81 17.25 13.65
CA VAL A 30 -3.53 16.57 12.37
C VAL A 30 -2.12 16.00 12.36
N ASP A 31 -1.12 16.79 12.75
CA ASP A 31 0.27 16.31 12.82
C ASP A 31 0.42 15.16 13.83
N ARG A 32 -0.28 15.25 14.96
CA ARG A 32 -0.33 14.18 15.96
C ARG A 32 -0.96 12.91 15.40
N LEU A 33 -2.07 13.02 14.67
CA LEU A 33 -2.72 11.89 14.01
C LEU A 33 -1.75 11.21 13.03
N VAL A 34 -1.09 11.98 12.17
CA VAL A 34 -0.11 11.45 11.20
C VAL A 34 1.03 10.71 11.91
N ALA A 35 1.60 11.30 12.97
CA ALA A 35 2.66 10.67 13.73
C ALA A 35 2.23 9.34 14.37
N LEU A 36 1.00 9.28 14.93
CA LEU A 36 0.48 8.06 15.54
C LEU A 36 0.15 6.97 14.50
N GLU A 37 -0.36 7.34 13.32
CA GLU A 37 -0.57 6.40 12.21
C GLU A 37 0.75 5.78 11.74
N SER A 38 1.80 6.60 11.56
CA SER A 38 3.14 6.12 11.22
C SER A 38 3.71 5.17 12.28
N LEU A 39 3.44 5.44 13.56
CA LEU A 39 3.84 4.55 14.65
C LEU A 39 3.09 3.20 14.59
N VAL A 40 1.78 3.20 14.35
CA VAL A 40 0.99 1.95 14.16
C VAL A 40 1.57 1.13 13.01
N LEU A 41 1.85 1.77 11.86
CA LEU A 41 2.45 1.09 10.71
C LEU A 41 3.80 0.46 11.07
N SER A 42 4.65 1.19 11.79
CA SER A 42 5.97 0.71 12.22
C SER A 42 5.87 -0.47 13.21
N GLU A 43 4.95 -0.41 14.16
CA GLU A 43 4.75 -1.51 15.12
C GLU A 43 4.16 -2.75 14.45
N HIS A 44 3.20 -2.57 13.55
CA HIS A 44 2.64 -3.66 12.77
C HIS A 44 3.72 -4.31 11.89
N ALA A 45 4.61 -3.49 11.33
CA ALA A 45 5.76 -3.96 10.58
C ALA A 45 6.71 -4.83 11.42
N ALA A 46 7.08 -4.36 12.61
CA ALA A 46 7.92 -5.11 13.53
C ALA A 46 7.26 -6.41 14.01
N ALA A 47 5.97 -6.38 14.33
CA ALA A 47 5.22 -7.55 14.79
C ALA A 47 5.08 -8.63 13.71
N PHE A 48 5.04 -8.23 12.44
CA PHE A 48 5.07 -9.17 11.32
C PHE A 48 6.46 -9.77 11.11
N ALA A 49 7.51 -8.94 11.09
CA ALA A 49 8.89 -9.42 10.97
C ALA A 49 9.26 -10.42 12.08
N ALA A 50 8.71 -10.24 13.28
CA ALA A 50 8.87 -11.20 14.38
C ALA A 50 8.17 -12.54 14.15
N ARG A 51 7.03 -12.56 13.44
CA ARG A 51 6.28 -13.78 13.09
C ARG A 51 6.86 -14.51 11.90
N HIS A 52 7.49 -13.78 10.99
CA HIS A 52 8.12 -14.32 9.79
C HIS A 52 9.60 -13.94 9.82
N PRO A 53 10.39 -14.56 10.73
CA PRO A 53 11.82 -14.34 10.73
C PRO A 53 12.31 -14.64 9.31
N PRO A 54 13.12 -13.75 8.71
CA PRO A 54 13.62 -13.96 7.37
C PRO A 54 14.19 -15.36 7.33
N ALA A 55 13.67 -16.19 6.42
CA ALA A 55 14.07 -17.58 6.28
C ALA A 55 15.58 -17.57 6.32
N ARG A 56 16.14 -18.07 7.44
CA ARG A 56 17.55 -17.92 7.76
C ARG A 56 18.25 -18.49 6.56
N ALA A 57 18.81 -17.62 5.72
CA ALA A 57 19.40 -18.04 4.47
C ALA A 57 20.46 -19.03 4.88
N THR A 58 20.13 -20.31 4.76
CA THR A 58 21.04 -21.40 5.03
C THR A 58 22.03 -21.23 3.91
N ALA A 59 23.09 -20.47 4.21
CA ALA A 59 24.36 -20.55 3.55
C ALA A 59 24.82 -21.99 3.76
N GLY A 60 24.21 -22.90 3.01
CA GLY A 60 24.68 -24.25 2.85
C GLY A 60 25.89 -24.17 1.93
N PRO A 61 27.10 -24.53 2.38
CA PRO A 61 28.15 -24.91 1.47
C PRO A 61 27.70 -26.24 0.87
N GLY A 62 27.08 -26.18 -0.30
CA GLY A 62 26.36 -27.30 -0.89
C GLY A 62 26.41 -27.24 -2.40
N GLU A 63 27.63 -27.27 -2.91
CA GLU A 63 28.01 -27.78 -4.23
C GLU A 63 27.18 -29.03 -4.56
N ARG A 64 26.04 -28.85 -5.26
CA ARG A 64 25.34 -29.95 -5.91
C ARG A 64 25.76 -29.95 -7.36
N ALA A 65 26.58 -30.93 -7.68
CA ALA A 65 26.94 -31.35 -9.02
C ALA A 65 25.71 -31.41 -9.96
N PRO A 66 25.90 -31.19 -11.27
CA PRO A 66 24.82 -31.27 -12.25
C PRO A 66 24.32 -32.72 -12.31
N GLN A 67 23.14 -32.98 -11.76
CA GLN A 67 22.38 -34.19 -12.09
C GLN A 67 21.64 -33.93 -13.39
N ASP A 68 22.31 -34.36 -14.45
CA ASP A 68 21.78 -34.76 -15.73
C ASP A 68 20.56 -35.69 -15.50
N ARG A 69 19.35 -35.12 -15.56
CA ARG A 69 18.12 -35.92 -15.63
C ARG A 69 17.58 -35.86 -17.04
N ALA A 70 17.82 -36.97 -17.72
CA ALA A 70 17.15 -37.41 -18.90
C ALA A 70 15.63 -37.17 -18.78
N ARG A 71 15.15 -36.56 -19.85
CA ARG A 71 13.77 -36.32 -20.23
C ARG A 71 13.02 -37.64 -20.30
N ASP A 72 11.99 -37.81 -19.47
CA ASP A 72 10.99 -38.86 -19.62
C ASP A 72 9.71 -38.22 -20.20
N PRO A 73 9.30 -38.54 -21.44
CA PRO A 73 8.07 -38.06 -22.03
C PRO A 73 7.01 -39.16 -21.95
N GLY A 74 6.05 -39.01 -21.06
CA GLY A 74 4.85 -39.83 -21.07
C GLY A 74 3.85 -39.35 -20.03
N ASP A 75 2.67 -38.98 -20.51
CA ASP A 75 1.36 -39.40 -20.00
C ASP A 75 1.11 -39.23 -18.49
N GLU A 76 0.09 -38.51 -18.01
CA GLU A 76 -1.35 -38.75 -18.20
C GLU A 76 -2.08 -37.47 -17.74
N ASP A 77 -2.98 -36.92 -18.56
CA ASP A 77 -4.44 -37.08 -18.36
C ASP A 77 -4.91 -36.83 -16.92
N PHE A 78 -5.16 -35.56 -16.59
CA PHE A 78 -6.10 -35.17 -15.52
C PHE A 78 -6.99 -34.04 -16.05
N GLY A 79 -7.94 -34.44 -16.89
CA GLY A 79 -9.19 -33.71 -17.03
C GLY A 79 -10.05 -33.83 -15.77
N GLY A 80 -11.00 -32.91 -15.63
CA GLY A 80 -12.22 -33.17 -14.87
C GLY A 80 -12.43 -32.29 -13.64
N GLU A 81 -13.14 -31.19 -13.87
CA GLU A 81 -14.34 -30.85 -13.09
C GLU A 81 -14.31 -31.03 -11.57
N VAL A 82 -13.91 -30.00 -10.82
CA VAL A 82 -14.57 -29.69 -9.53
C VAL A 82 -14.47 -28.18 -9.32
N PHE A 83 -15.49 -27.56 -8.73
CA PHE A 83 -15.65 -26.12 -8.43
C PHE A 83 -16.40 -25.27 -9.48
N SER A 84 -17.56 -25.77 -9.90
CA SER A 84 -18.69 -24.90 -10.26
C SER A 84 -19.99 -25.47 -9.70
N THR A 85 -20.33 -25.11 -8.46
CA THR A 85 -21.74 -24.90 -8.01
C THR A 85 -21.82 -24.45 -6.55
N HIS A 86 -22.79 -23.55 -6.30
CA HIS A 86 -23.38 -23.17 -5.00
C HIS A 86 -22.83 -21.95 -4.28
N ILE A 87 -23.05 -20.76 -4.85
CA ILE A 87 -23.50 -19.62 -4.03
C ILE A 87 -25.03 -19.62 -4.11
N ALA A 88 -25.64 -20.38 -3.21
CA ALA A 88 -27.06 -20.26 -2.94
C ALA A 88 -27.29 -18.91 -2.25
N ALA A 89 -28.22 -18.13 -2.79
CA ALA A 89 -28.76 -16.94 -2.13
C ALA A 89 -29.29 -17.34 -0.75
N LEU A 90 -28.66 -16.84 0.31
CA LEU A 90 -29.21 -16.92 1.65
C LEU A 90 -30.43 -15.97 1.73
N PRO A 91 -31.57 -16.42 2.26
CA PRO A 91 -32.68 -15.52 2.54
C PRO A 91 -32.26 -14.49 3.59
N TYR A 92 -32.62 -13.23 3.34
CA TYR A 92 -32.47 -12.12 4.26
C TYR A 92 -33.46 -12.32 5.41
N GLU A 93 -33.02 -12.91 6.52
CA GLU A 93 -33.81 -12.96 7.75
C GLU A 93 -33.71 -11.61 8.47
N ASP A 94 -34.86 -10.92 8.55
CA ASP A 94 -35.13 -9.72 9.32
C ASP A 94 -35.15 -10.07 10.82
N GLU A 95 -34.00 -10.46 11.36
CA GLU A 95 -33.82 -10.58 12.81
C GLU A 95 -33.47 -9.20 13.38
N ARG A 96 -34.49 -8.56 13.97
CA ARG A 96 -34.34 -7.46 14.92
C ARG A 96 -33.27 -7.83 15.95
N MET A 97 -32.09 -7.21 15.83
CA MET A 97 -31.08 -7.28 16.88
C MET A 97 -31.70 -6.84 18.22
N PRO A 98 -31.63 -7.67 19.27
CA PRO A 98 -32.00 -7.21 20.60
C PRO A 98 -31.06 -6.08 21.02
N SER A 99 -31.67 -4.99 21.48
CA SER A 99 -30.96 -3.83 22.03
C SER A 99 -29.98 -4.29 23.11
N PRO A 100 -28.69 -3.92 23.05
CA PRO A 100 -27.76 -4.27 24.10
C PRO A 100 -28.21 -3.63 25.42
N ALA A 101 -28.33 -4.47 26.46
CA ALA A 101 -28.58 -4.01 27.81
C ALA A 101 -27.43 -3.09 28.26
N ALA A 102 -27.79 -1.97 28.89
CA ALA A 102 -26.83 -1.04 29.46
C ALA A 102 -25.93 -1.77 30.49
N PRO A 103 -24.61 -1.56 30.47
CA PRO A 103 -23.74 -2.15 31.48
C PRO A 103 -23.98 -1.49 32.85
N ASP A 104 -24.29 -2.34 33.83
CA ASP A 104 -24.32 -1.99 35.24
C ASP A 104 -22.94 -1.52 35.70
N VAL A 105 -22.92 -0.36 36.33
CA VAL A 105 -21.76 0.25 36.97
C VAL A 105 -21.53 -0.45 38.31
N ALA A 106 -20.48 -1.28 38.42
CA ALA A 106 -19.97 -1.69 39.72
C ALA A 106 -18.48 -2.12 39.71
N ALA A 107 -17.75 -1.44 40.61
CA ALA A 107 -16.60 -1.88 41.38
C ALA A 107 -15.18 -1.79 40.77
N ASP A 108 -14.41 -0.96 41.49
CA ASP A 108 -12.98 -0.66 41.44
C ASP A 108 -12.03 -1.87 41.72
N PRO A 109 -10.71 -1.71 41.46
CA PRO A 109 -9.84 -2.79 41.01
C PRO A 109 -9.09 -3.51 42.14
N VAL A 110 -8.84 -4.81 41.93
CA VAL A 110 -7.86 -5.60 42.69
C VAL A 110 -6.63 -5.82 41.80
N ALA A 111 -5.53 -5.17 42.15
CA ALA A 111 -4.21 -5.40 41.55
C ALA A 111 -3.58 -6.70 42.10
N PRO A 112 -2.88 -7.47 41.24
CA PRO A 112 -1.76 -8.26 41.74
C PRO A 112 -0.47 -8.12 40.91
N ALA A 113 0.60 -7.84 41.67
CA ALA A 113 1.94 -8.40 41.59
C ALA A 113 2.74 -8.33 40.26
N SER A 114 3.68 -7.39 40.24
CA SER A 114 4.83 -7.33 39.35
C SER A 114 5.69 -8.60 39.40
N ARG A 115 5.84 -9.30 38.27
CA ARG A 115 6.93 -10.28 38.09
C ARG A 115 8.10 -9.62 37.38
N ARG A 116 9.19 -9.44 38.13
CA ARG A 116 10.54 -9.16 37.61
C ARG A 116 11.00 -10.36 36.80
N TRP A 117 11.23 -10.16 35.50
CA TRP A 117 11.91 -11.14 34.66
C TRP A 117 13.21 -10.54 34.15
N SER A 118 14.31 -10.90 34.81
CA SER A 118 15.68 -10.56 34.45
C SER A 118 16.33 -11.79 33.83
N TRP A 119 16.64 -11.76 32.53
CA TRP A 119 17.51 -12.74 31.89
C TRP A 119 18.54 -12.05 30.99
N HIS A 120 19.75 -11.98 31.55
CA HIS A 120 21.06 -12.23 30.97
C HIS A 120 21.40 -11.76 29.56
N ARG A 121 22.29 -10.76 29.54
CA ARG A 121 23.23 -10.44 28.45
C ARG A 121 24.14 -11.64 28.18
N HIS A 122 24.31 -11.99 26.92
CA HIS A 122 25.48 -12.72 26.46
C HIS A 122 26.34 -11.79 25.61
N ASP A 123 27.48 -11.39 26.19
CA ASP A 123 28.64 -10.93 25.45
C ASP A 123 29.25 -12.12 24.70
N GLY A 124 29.59 -11.90 23.43
CA GLY A 124 30.18 -12.89 22.55
C GLY A 124 31.10 -12.24 21.53
N SER A 125 32.26 -11.79 22.01
CA SER A 125 33.43 -11.40 21.22
C SER A 125 34.06 -12.60 20.52
N GLY A 126 34.47 -12.47 19.25
CA GLY A 126 35.38 -13.43 18.61
C GLY A 126 35.66 -13.21 17.12
N ILE A 127 36.82 -12.58 16.81
CA ILE A 127 37.91 -13.02 15.90
C ILE A 127 37.51 -13.54 14.49
N ALA A 128 38.20 -13.32 13.37
CA ALA A 128 39.24 -12.42 12.83
C ALA A 128 39.43 -12.87 11.35
N LEU A 129 39.92 -11.94 10.51
CA LEU A 129 40.77 -12.14 9.32
C LEU A 129 40.63 -13.43 8.48
N THR A 130 40.32 -13.29 7.19
CA THR A 130 41.29 -13.56 6.11
C THR A 130 40.78 -13.15 4.73
N ALA A 131 41.69 -12.55 3.96
CA ALA A 131 41.53 -12.17 2.57
C ALA A 131 41.70 -13.38 1.63
N ALA A 132 40.99 -13.38 0.51
CA ALA A 132 41.42 -14.07 -0.69
C ALA A 132 40.91 -13.34 -1.94
N VAL A 133 41.88 -12.75 -2.65
CA VAL A 133 41.77 -12.26 -4.01
C VAL A 133 41.63 -13.46 -4.95
N ALA A 134 40.61 -13.45 -5.80
CA ALA A 134 40.59 -14.27 -7.01
C ALA A 134 40.02 -13.43 -8.15
N ALA A 135 40.94 -12.86 -8.94
CA ALA A 135 40.65 -12.35 -10.26
C ALA A 135 40.47 -13.54 -11.21
N ALA A 136 39.35 -13.59 -11.92
CA ALA A 136 39.20 -14.43 -13.10
C ALA A 136 38.37 -13.69 -14.15
N LEU A 137 39.08 -13.25 -15.18
CA LEU A 137 38.60 -12.77 -16.47
C LEU A 137 37.68 -13.82 -17.11
N ILE A 138 36.44 -13.44 -17.44
CA ILE A 138 35.62 -14.15 -18.42
C ILE A 138 35.00 -13.14 -19.39
N GLY A 139 35.54 -13.14 -20.61
CA GLY A 139 34.78 -13.22 -21.86
C GLY A 139 33.75 -12.13 -22.14
N GLY A 140 34.18 -11.14 -22.93
CA GLY A 140 33.29 -10.21 -23.61
C GLY A 140 32.35 -10.96 -24.58
N ILE A 141 31.09 -11.08 -24.19
CA ILE A 141 29.97 -11.18 -25.10
C ILE A 141 29.38 -9.77 -25.13
N ASN A 142 29.48 -9.09 -26.28
CA ASN A 142 28.74 -7.85 -26.54
C ASN A 142 27.24 -8.18 -26.70
N GLY A 143 26.64 -8.76 -25.65
CA GLY A 143 25.22 -8.67 -25.46
C GLY A 143 24.96 -7.21 -25.16
N VAL A 144 24.12 -6.57 -25.95
CA VAL A 144 23.42 -5.37 -25.52
C VAL A 144 22.65 -5.81 -24.28
N VAL A 145 23.26 -5.69 -23.10
CA VAL A 145 22.56 -5.81 -21.83
C VAL A 145 21.57 -4.65 -21.90
N PRO A 146 20.26 -4.91 -22.01
CA PRO A 146 19.29 -3.84 -21.92
C PRO A 146 19.64 -3.12 -20.62
N THR A 147 19.99 -1.83 -20.73
CA THR A 147 20.20 -1.01 -19.56
C THR A 147 18.95 -1.19 -18.72
N PRO A 148 19.05 -1.71 -17.48
CA PRO A 148 17.86 -1.90 -16.65
C PRO A 148 17.12 -0.58 -16.69
N ALA A 149 15.85 -0.62 -17.10
CA ALA A 149 15.03 0.56 -17.23
C ALA A 149 15.26 1.38 -15.97
N SER A 150 15.82 2.58 -16.16
CA SER A 150 16.24 3.45 -15.06
C SER A 150 15.12 3.45 -14.05
N GLU A 151 15.41 3.02 -12.81
CA GLU A 151 14.45 3.04 -11.71
C GLU A 151 14.08 4.50 -11.47
N ALA A 152 13.14 4.99 -12.27
CA ALA A 152 12.50 6.27 -12.09
C ALA A 152 11.93 6.22 -10.67
N GLY A 153 12.55 6.98 -9.77
CA GLY A 153 12.16 6.99 -8.37
C GLY A 153 10.70 7.42 -8.28
N VAL A 154 9.82 6.51 -7.91
CA VAL A 154 8.42 6.84 -7.66
C VAL A 154 8.38 7.74 -6.44
N ILE A 155 7.92 8.96 -6.62
CA ILE A 155 7.70 9.88 -5.51
C ILE A 155 6.42 9.39 -4.81
N GLU A 156 6.59 8.86 -3.61
CA GLU A 156 5.46 8.47 -2.77
C GLU A 156 4.72 9.72 -2.29
N GLU A 157 3.44 9.82 -2.62
CA GLU A 157 2.60 10.93 -2.15
C GLU A 157 2.43 10.84 -0.64
N THR A 158 2.76 11.91 0.07
CA THR A 158 2.75 11.90 1.53
C THR A 158 1.31 11.79 2.06
N THR A 159 1.15 11.16 3.22
CA THR A 159 -0.15 11.07 3.91
C THR A 159 -0.76 12.44 4.20
N ARG A 160 0.08 13.45 4.49
CA ARG A 160 -0.38 14.82 4.71
C ARG A 160 -0.99 15.41 3.44
N GLU A 161 -0.30 15.32 2.30
CA GLU A 161 -0.80 15.84 1.02
C GLU A 161 -2.11 15.15 0.61
N ALA A 162 -2.15 13.83 0.73
CA ALA A 162 -3.33 13.03 0.44
C ALA A 162 -4.55 13.47 1.26
N TYR A 163 -4.40 13.60 2.58
CA TYR A 163 -5.50 14.05 3.44
C TYR A 163 -5.89 15.52 3.22
N SER A 164 -4.93 16.39 2.89
CA SER A 164 -5.25 17.78 2.57
C SER A 164 -6.18 17.90 1.35
N PHE A 165 -6.05 16.98 0.37
CA PHE A 165 -6.90 16.98 -0.81
C PHE A 165 -8.27 16.41 -0.50
N VAL A 166 -8.35 15.28 0.20
CA VAL A 166 -9.64 14.65 0.56
C VAL A 166 -10.53 15.57 1.40
N ARG A 167 -9.93 16.52 2.12
CA ARG A 167 -10.64 17.51 2.94
C ARG A 167 -11.04 18.78 2.21
N ASP A 168 -10.62 18.94 0.96
CA ASP A 168 -11.00 20.09 0.15
C ASP A 168 -12.47 20.00 -0.22
N GLN A 169 -13.32 20.72 0.53
CA GLN A 169 -14.78 20.73 0.31
C GLN A 169 -15.17 21.41 -1.01
N ASP A 170 -14.28 22.23 -1.56
CA ASP A 170 -14.46 22.90 -2.84
C ASP A 170 -13.94 22.06 -4.01
N ALA A 171 -13.42 20.86 -3.74
CA ALA A 171 -12.94 19.96 -4.77
C ALA A 171 -14.07 19.56 -5.72
N LYS A 172 -13.87 19.84 -7.01
CA LYS A 172 -14.84 19.55 -8.07
C LYS A 172 -14.44 18.30 -8.83
N THR A 173 -15.35 17.35 -8.96
CA THR A 173 -15.16 16.20 -9.87
C THR A 173 -15.13 16.66 -11.32
N LEU A 174 -14.04 16.34 -12.02
CA LEU A 174 -13.87 16.58 -13.44
C LEU A 174 -14.30 15.36 -14.26
N ILE A 175 -13.81 14.17 -13.86
CA ILE A 175 -14.00 12.91 -14.59
C ILE A 175 -14.22 11.79 -13.58
N GLU A 176 -15.12 10.87 -13.88
CA GLU A 176 -15.25 9.59 -13.18
C GLU A 176 -14.82 8.46 -14.12
N VAL A 177 -13.83 7.67 -13.68
CA VAL A 177 -13.31 6.53 -14.42
C VAL A 177 -13.89 5.26 -13.78
N PRO A 178 -14.90 4.62 -14.40
CA PRO A 178 -15.49 3.42 -13.84
C PRO A 178 -14.48 2.28 -13.84
N LEU A 179 -14.53 1.46 -12.79
CA LEU A 179 -13.76 0.23 -12.68
C LEU A 179 -14.72 -0.94 -12.90
N ASP A 180 -14.54 -1.63 -14.01
CA ASP A 180 -15.21 -2.90 -14.26
C ASP A 180 -14.73 -3.86 -13.17
N GLY A 181 -15.58 -4.22 -12.21
CA GLY A 181 -15.22 -4.89 -10.95
C GLY A 181 -14.47 -6.23 -11.05
N GLY A 182 -14.13 -6.68 -12.24
CA GLY A 182 -13.17 -7.76 -12.50
C GLY A 182 -11.73 -7.23 -12.49
N PHE A 183 -11.17 -7.00 -11.32
CA PHE A 183 -9.73 -6.70 -11.18
C PHE A 183 -8.86 -7.94 -11.46
N ASP A 184 -9.40 -9.13 -11.17
CA ASP A 184 -8.69 -10.41 -11.30
C ASP A 184 -8.88 -11.08 -12.66
N GLU A 185 -9.77 -10.56 -13.51
CA GLU A 185 -10.19 -11.19 -14.78
C GLU A 185 -9.57 -10.53 -16.03
N GLY A 186 -8.76 -9.48 -15.84
CA GLY A 186 -8.08 -8.81 -16.94
C GLY A 186 -6.95 -9.66 -17.53
N PRO A 187 -6.63 -9.51 -18.83
CA PRO A 187 -5.41 -10.10 -19.38
C PRO A 187 -4.20 -9.59 -18.59
N GLN A 188 -3.38 -10.51 -18.09
CA GLN A 188 -2.14 -10.16 -17.41
C GLN A 188 -1.24 -9.42 -18.39
N LEU A 189 -0.89 -8.17 -18.06
CA LEU A 189 0.09 -7.43 -18.82
C LEU A 189 1.47 -8.10 -18.67
N PRO A 190 2.31 -8.08 -19.71
CA PRO A 190 3.71 -8.47 -19.58
C PRO A 190 4.38 -7.73 -18.42
N ALA A 191 5.25 -8.42 -17.68
CA ALA A 191 5.88 -7.86 -16.49
C ALA A 191 6.73 -6.61 -16.78
N ASP A 192 7.22 -6.45 -18.01
CA ASP A 192 7.98 -5.30 -18.49
C ASP A 192 7.11 -4.08 -18.86
N GLU A 193 5.79 -4.26 -18.98
CA GLU A 193 4.84 -3.17 -19.22
C GLU A 193 4.22 -2.63 -17.92
N VAL A 194 4.32 -3.37 -16.82
CA VAL A 194 3.79 -2.96 -15.52
C VAL A 194 4.77 -1.98 -14.87
N PRO A 195 4.33 -0.75 -14.55
CA PRO A 195 5.21 0.20 -13.88
C PRO A 195 5.52 -0.22 -12.45
N VAL A 196 6.64 0.27 -11.92
CA VAL A 196 6.99 0.10 -10.51
C VAL A 196 6.00 0.89 -9.65
N PHE A 197 5.33 0.24 -8.71
CA PHE A 197 4.47 0.87 -7.71
C PHE A 197 5.24 1.07 -6.39
N PRO A 198 4.89 2.05 -5.55
CA PRO A 198 5.49 2.23 -4.23
C PRO A 198 4.87 1.26 -3.21
N SER A 199 4.66 0.00 -3.60
CA SER A 199 4.13 -1.05 -2.72
C SER A 199 5.24 -1.59 -1.82
N SER A 200 4.86 -2.08 -0.64
CA SER A 200 5.80 -2.71 0.28
C SER A 200 6.16 -4.15 -0.09
N GLY A 201 5.54 -4.71 -1.13
CA GLY A 201 5.81 -6.04 -1.66
C GLY A 201 5.44 -6.18 -3.13
N THR A 202 5.23 -7.42 -3.58
CA THR A 202 5.07 -7.76 -5.01
C THR A 202 3.69 -7.36 -5.53
N VAL A 203 3.65 -6.62 -6.64
CA VAL A 203 2.42 -6.32 -7.37
C VAL A 203 1.87 -7.61 -7.98
N GLU A 204 0.62 -7.97 -7.62
CA GLU A 204 -0.07 -9.17 -8.15
C GLU A 204 -0.79 -8.87 -9.45
N TRP A 205 -1.37 -7.66 -9.54
CA TRP A 205 -2.07 -7.20 -10.72
C TRP A 205 -1.92 -5.69 -10.86
N ALA A 206 -1.94 -5.20 -12.10
CA ALA A 206 -1.97 -3.78 -12.42
C ALA A 206 -2.85 -3.54 -13.64
N LYS A 207 -3.63 -2.46 -13.64
CA LYS A 207 -4.52 -2.08 -14.73
C LYS A 207 -4.29 -0.62 -15.13
N PRO A 208 -3.96 -0.33 -16.40
CA PRO A 208 -3.95 1.03 -16.91
C PRO A 208 -5.39 1.51 -17.08
N LEU A 209 -5.67 2.70 -16.59
CA LEU A 209 -7.00 3.34 -16.67
C LEU A 209 -7.09 4.41 -17.77
N GLY A 210 -5.97 4.70 -18.44
CA GLY A 210 -5.88 5.65 -19.55
C GLY A 210 -4.99 6.86 -19.25
N GLN A 211 -4.95 7.79 -20.20
CA GLN A 211 -4.16 9.01 -20.11
C GLN A 211 -5.05 10.23 -19.80
N TYR A 212 -4.70 10.97 -18.75
CA TYR A 212 -5.45 12.14 -18.28
C TYR A 212 -4.49 13.30 -18.02
N TYR A 213 -4.74 14.43 -18.68
CA TYR A 213 -3.94 15.66 -18.54
C TYR A 213 -2.43 15.46 -18.75
N GLY A 214 -2.08 14.52 -19.63
CA GLY A 214 -0.69 14.16 -19.97
C GLY A 214 -0.05 13.10 -19.07
N TRP A 215 -0.79 12.54 -18.10
CA TRP A 215 -0.32 11.49 -17.19
C TRP A 215 -1.08 10.18 -17.42
N ASN A 216 -0.36 9.06 -17.46
CA ASN A 216 -0.95 7.73 -17.52
C ASN A 216 -1.37 7.32 -16.11
N LEU A 217 -2.66 7.05 -15.91
CA LEU A 217 -3.23 6.61 -14.65
C LEU A 217 -3.25 5.09 -14.59
N TRP A 218 -2.77 4.55 -13.46
CA TRP A 218 -2.73 3.14 -13.16
C TRP A 218 -3.27 2.86 -11.77
N ILE A 219 -3.84 1.68 -11.62
CA ILE A 219 -4.15 1.08 -10.32
C ILE A 219 -3.53 -0.31 -10.24
N ALA A 220 -3.25 -0.76 -9.02
CA ALA A 220 -2.70 -2.09 -8.79
C ALA A 220 -3.13 -2.65 -7.45
N GLY A 221 -3.10 -3.98 -7.35
CA GLY A 221 -3.12 -4.72 -6.11
C GLY A 221 -1.77 -5.38 -5.88
N ALA A 222 -1.27 -5.33 -4.66
CA ALA A 222 0.01 -5.93 -4.29
C ALA A 222 -0.11 -6.80 -3.04
N LYS A 223 0.68 -7.87 -2.97
CA LYS A 223 1.02 -8.51 -1.69
C LYS A 223 2.03 -7.64 -0.97
N GLY A 224 1.52 -6.64 -0.26
CA GLY A 224 2.34 -5.83 0.62
C GLY A 224 3.03 -6.69 1.67
N ALA A 225 4.10 -6.16 2.27
CA ALA A 225 4.88 -6.85 3.29
C ALA A 225 4.04 -7.37 4.45
N PHE A 226 2.92 -6.71 4.76
CA PHE A 226 2.09 -7.05 5.92
C PHE A 226 0.69 -7.53 5.58
N ARG A 227 0.10 -6.96 4.53
CA ARG A 227 -1.28 -7.19 4.08
C ARG A 227 -1.37 -6.84 2.60
N ASP A 228 -2.45 -7.26 1.97
CA ASP A 228 -2.80 -6.82 0.63
C ASP A 228 -2.90 -5.29 0.59
N GLU A 229 -2.25 -4.70 -0.40
CA GLU A 229 -2.21 -3.27 -0.67
C GLU A 229 -2.98 -2.96 -1.96
N GLN A 230 -3.60 -1.78 -1.99
CA GLN A 230 -4.20 -1.18 -3.17
C GLN A 230 -3.43 0.10 -3.47
N CYS A 231 -3.01 0.22 -4.72
CA CYS A 231 -2.12 1.27 -5.17
C CYS A 231 -2.76 2.07 -6.29
N ILE A 232 -2.47 3.36 -6.30
CA ILE A 232 -2.75 4.27 -7.41
C ILE A 232 -1.45 4.95 -7.83
N LEU A 233 -1.25 5.11 -9.13
CA LEU A 233 0.00 5.61 -9.69
C LEU A 233 -0.31 6.46 -10.92
N VAL A 234 0.37 7.60 -11.05
CA VAL A 234 0.35 8.42 -12.26
C VAL A 234 1.77 8.58 -12.79
N ILE A 235 1.95 8.39 -14.10
CA ILE A 235 3.28 8.41 -14.74
C ILE A 235 3.28 9.30 -15.97
N ARG A 236 4.37 10.05 -16.15
CA ARG A 236 4.66 10.80 -17.37
C ARG A 236 6.16 10.76 -17.67
N GLY A 237 6.55 10.02 -18.70
CA GLY A 237 7.96 9.82 -19.01
C GLY A 237 8.66 9.12 -17.86
N GLU A 238 9.71 9.74 -17.30
CA GLU A 238 10.46 9.25 -16.14
C GLU A 238 9.91 9.77 -14.80
N GLU A 239 8.86 10.59 -14.81
CA GLU A 239 8.24 11.07 -13.59
C GLU A 239 7.09 10.14 -13.17
N ALA A 240 7.13 9.66 -11.94
CA ALA A 240 6.08 8.83 -11.36
C ALA A 240 5.71 9.34 -9.97
N LYS A 241 4.40 9.43 -9.70
CA LYS A 241 3.85 9.70 -8.36
C LYS A 241 2.84 8.63 -8.02
N GLY A 242 2.99 8.03 -6.84
CA GLY A 242 2.15 6.91 -6.45
C GLY A 242 1.84 6.89 -4.97
N ARG A 243 0.84 6.09 -4.62
CA ARG A 243 0.50 5.81 -3.22
C ARG A 243 -0.09 4.42 -3.13
N CYS A 244 0.31 3.68 -2.10
CA CYS A 244 -0.29 2.40 -1.73
C CYS A 244 -0.88 2.51 -0.33
N VAL A 245 -2.01 1.83 -0.11
CA VAL A 245 -2.65 1.70 1.21
C VAL A 245 -3.08 0.26 1.42
N VAL A 246 -3.20 -0.17 2.67
CA VAL A 246 -3.78 -1.48 2.99
C VAL A 246 -5.20 -1.57 2.43
N ALA A 247 -5.51 -2.64 1.70
CA ALA A 247 -6.78 -2.82 1.00
C ALA A 247 -8.02 -2.62 1.90
N ALA A 248 -7.96 -3.15 3.13
CA ALA A 248 -9.03 -3.01 4.13
C ALA A 248 -9.25 -1.56 4.60
N LEU A 249 -8.26 -0.68 4.45
CA LEU A 249 -8.36 0.73 4.80
C LEU A 249 -8.79 1.60 3.62
N ARG A 250 -8.82 1.08 2.39
CA ARG A 250 -9.18 1.84 1.18
C ARG A 250 -10.44 2.70 1.34
N PRO A 251 -11.57 2.21 1.91
CA PRO A 251 -12.79 3.02 2.04
C PRO A 251 -12.64 4.24 2.96
N GLN A 252 -11.67 4.21 3.89
CA GLN A 252 -11.44 5.25 4.90
C GLN A 252 -10.17 6.05 4.63
N SER A 253 -9.29 5.54 3.77
CA SER A 253 -8.00 6.15 3.48
C SER A 253 -8.08 7.10 2.30
N ALA A 254 -7.27 8.16 2.33
CA ALA A 254 -7.01 9.00 1.18
C ALA A 254 -6.07 8.27 0.19
N LEU A 255 -6.56 7.26 -0.53
CA LEU A 255 -5.82 6.67 -1.67
C LEU A 255 -5.92 7.63 -2.86
N ILE A 256 -5.13 8.68 -2.79
CA ILE A 256 -5.11 9.78 -3.74
C ILE A 256 -3.67 10.16 -4.08
N VAL A 257 -3.46 10.55 -5.33
CA VAL A 257 -2.22 11.18 -5.79
C VAL A 257 -2.57 12.55 -6.34
N SER A 258 -1.82 13.59 -5.94
CA SER A 258 -2.07 14.96 -6.36
C SER A 258 -0.96 15.54 -7.24
N LEU A 259 -1.38 16.26 -8.28
CA LEU A 259 -0.52 16.93 -9.24
C LEU A 259 -0.74 18.45 -9.14
N PRO A 260 0.25 19.24 -8.67
CA PRO A 260 0.12 20.69 -8.63
C PRO A 260 0.04 21.30 -10.04
N TYR A 261 -0.55 22.50 -10.16
CA TYR A 261 -0.65 23.27 -11.40
C TYR A 261 0.66 23.30 -12.23
N THR A 262 1.80 23.44 -11.53
CA THR A 262 3.13 23.62 -12.15
C THR A 262 3.64 22.39 -12.87
N VAL A 263 3.22 21.18 -12.48
CA VAL A 263 3.68 19.95 -13.13
C VAL A 263 2.82 19.58 -14.35
N ILE A 264 1.65 20.19 -14.53
CA ILE A 264 0.76 19.89 -15.65
C ILE A 264 1.13 20.78 -16.84
N ASP A 265 1.39 20.14 -17.99
CA ASP A 265 1.69 20.83 -19.25
C ASP A 265 0.58 21.85 -19.55
N PRO A 266 0.91 23.14 -19.80
CA PRO A 266 -0.07 24.16 -20.15
C PRO A 266 -1.10 23.74 -21.21
N ALA A 267 -0.69 22.99 -22.23
CA ALA A 267 -1.57 22.53 -23.31
C ALA A 267 -2.51 21.40 -22.90
N LYS A 268 -2.27 20.77 -21.74
CA LYS A 268 -3.05 19.66 -21.18
C LYS A 268 -3.84 20.04 -19.95
N ARG A 269 -3.83 21.31 -19.52
CA ARG A 269 -4.59 21.76 -18.35
C ARG A 269 -6.09 21.71 -18.61
N PRO A 270 -6.91 21.14 -17.71
CA PRO A 270 -8.36 21.27 -17.80
C PRO A 270 -8.78 22.73 -17.63
N GLU A 271 -9.99 23.02 -18.10
CA GLU A 271 -10.65 24.30 -17.84
C GLU A 271 -10.78 24.55 -16.32
N GLY A 272 -10.47 25.77 -15.89
CA GLY A 272 -10.54 26.17 -14.48
C GLY A 272 -9.30 25.86 -13.65
N LEU A 273 -8.34 25.09 -14.15
CA LEU A 273 -7.07 24.86 -13.45
C LEU A 273 -6.18 26.11 -13.50
N VAL A 274 -6.10 26.84 -12.39
CA VAL A 274 -5.31 28.09 -12.23
C VAL A 274 -4.14 27.90 -11.25
N PRO A 275 -3.14 28.81 -11.21
CA PRO A 275 -2.07 28.75 -10.20
C PRO A 275 -2.63 28.67 -8.78
N GLY A 276 -2.04 27.80 -7.95
CA GLY A 276 -2.55 27.49 -6.61
C GLY A 276 -3.62 26.38 -6.57
N MET A 277 -3.99 25.81 -7.71
CA MET A 277 -4.82 24.59 -7.78
C MET A 277 -3.99 23.35 -8.11
N ARG A 278 -4.63 22.18 -7.98
CA ARG A 278 -4.07 20.86 -8.24
C ARG A 278 -5.13 19.90 -8.77
N ILE A 279 -4.70 18.88 -9.48
CA ILE A 279 -5.54 17.75 -9.88
C ILE A 279 -5.28 16.59 -8.92
N GLY A 280 -6.34 15.95 -8.43
CA GLY A 280 -6.27 14.76 -7.59
C GLY A 280 -6.85 13.55 -8.31
N PHE A 281 -6.16 12.41 -8.23
CA PHE A 281 -6.66 11.12 -8.71
C PHE A 281 -7.04 10.29 -7.49
N TRP A 282 -8.34 10.18 -7.20
CA TRP A 282 -8.85 9.60 -5.96
C TRP A 282 -9.53 8.27 -6.21
N TRP A 283 -8.99 7.21 -5.62
CA TRP A 283 -9.62 5.90 -5.62
C TRP A 283 -10.25 5.60 -4.26
N THR A 284 -11.57 5.75 -4.20
CA THR A 284 -12.36 5.52 -2.98
C THR A 284 -12.70 4.04 -2.79
N GLY A 285 -13.58 3.71 -1.83
CA GLY A 285 -14.16 2.37 -1.70
C GLY A 285 -15.04 1.94 -2.88
N ASP A 286 -15.56 2.91 -3.64
CA ASP A 286 -16.39 2.65 -4.83
C ASP A 286 -15.56 2.02 -5.97
N PRO A 287 -16.20 1.35 -6.94
CA PRO A 287 -15.56 0.88 -8.16
C PRO A 287 -15.36 2.04 -9.16
N ILE A 288 -14.85 3.19 -8.69
CA ILE A 288 -14.64 4.39 -9.51
C ILE A 288 -13.35 5.08 -9.04
N VAL A 289 -12.52 5.52 -9.99
CA VAL A 289 -11.47 6.51 -9.74
C VAL A 289 -11.98 7.88 -10.16
N ARG A 290 -12.03 8.83 -9.22
CA ARG A 290 -12.48 10.20 -9.48
C ARG A 290 -11.27 11.08 -9.75
N ILE A 291 -11.33 11.86 -10.82
CA ILE A 291 -10.33 12.90 -11.12
C ILE A 291 -10.92 14.23 -10.72
N LEU A 292 -10.28 14.89 -9.77
CA LEU A 292 -10.79 16.04 -9.05
C LEU A 292 -9.93 17.27 -9.32
N LEU A 293 -10.54 18.45 -9.34
CA LEU A 293 -9.86 19.75 -9.28
C LEU A 293 -10.00 20.29 -7.86
N GLY A 294 -8.88 20.57 -7.19
CA GLY A 294 -8.87 21.12 -5.83
C GLY A 294 -7.87 22.25 -5.67
N VAL A 295 -7.96 22.97 -4.57
CA VAL A 295 -7.01 23.99 -4.16
C VAL A 295 -5.79 23.37 -3.48
N VAL A 296 -4.62 23.97 -3.71
CA VAL A 296 -3.46 23.75 -2.86
C VAL A 296 -3.66 24.62 -1.62
N PRO A 297 -3.63 24.07 -0.41
CA PRO A 297 -3.63 24.89 0.80
C PRO A 297 -2.46 25.87 0.69
N ALA A 298 -2.73 27.17 0.73
CA ALA A 298 -1.67 28.15 0.91
C ALA A 298 -0.98 27.77 2.23
N ASP A 299 0.34 27.53 2.20
CA ASP A 299 1.13 27.12 3.37
C ASP A 299 0.64 27.86 4.62
N ARG A 300 -0.06 27.15 5.51
CA ARG A 300 -0.58 27.66 6.78
C ARG A 300 0.46 27.45 7.87
#